data_AF-A0A401GAP8-F1
#
_entry.id   AF-A0A401GAP8-F1
#
_cell.length_a   1.000
_cell.length_b   1.000
_cell.length_c   1.000
_cell.angle_alpha   90.00
_cell.angle_beta   90.00
_cell.angle_gamma   90.00
#
_symmetry.space_group_name_H-M   'P 1'
#
loop_
_entity.id
_entity.type
_entity.pdbx_description
1 polymer ?
#
loop_
_entity_poly.entity_id
_entity_poly.type
_entity_poly.pdbx_seq_one_letter_code
_entity_poly.pdbx_strand_id
1 'polypeptide(L)'
;MEDIYDGDMLFKLQTGTVREVNSTGTVRDRPCENGANATKLVSHRYGLALSMNLNWFGLLSGRPHSTGPIYLAINNLPLLPGPGEPNQQQLNHVLEPGIKEMISLHNGIEMRVHDQDSAKVYANFLCDNCNTPAARKVSGTAGHNHDFHPCLYCDIDILDINKSSGYDNSREAKDDYKMLKHAFFAKGVNVRHESAILRDHGVCWSIMNLLAGWLPSSQTVLDFMHAVFLGIIAHLFLDVLFKWYMFSGTGGDESPKQKFEDTVNSVRWPSHVTRLPKNLGENQFLKKADEWRRLLTITPVLL
;
A
#
# COMPACT_ATOMS: atom_id res chain seq x y z
N MET A 1 22.73 -7.74 -4.47
CA MET A 1 21.63 -8.08 -3.54
C MET A 1 20.75 -9.02 -4.34
N GLU A 2 20.93 -10.32 -4.14
CA GLU A 2 19.99 -11.31 -4.68
C GLU A 2 18.68 -11.08 -3.93
N ASP A 3 17.61 -10.87 -4.68
CA ASP A 3 16.26 -10.63 -4.15
C ASP A 3 15.83 -11.81 -3.26
N ILE A 4 15.00 -11.57 -2.24
CA ILE A 4 14.43 -12.64 -1.38
C ILE A 4 13.33 -13.34 -2.20
N TYR A 5 13.74 -14.08 -3.22
CA TYR A 5 12.84 -14.62 -4.24
C TYR A 5 12.13 -15.90 -3.78
N ASP A 6 12.64 -16.62 -2.78
CA ASP A 6 12.21 -17.98 -2.45
C ASP A 6 11.86 -18.22 -0.98
N GLY A 7 11.98 -17.20 -0.12
CA GLY A 7 11.77 -17.37 1.31
C GLY A 7 12.77 -18.33 1.98
N ASP A 8 13.91 -18.65 1.34
CA ASP A 8 14.92 -19.57 1.88
C ASP A 8 15.41 -19.15 3.28
N MET A 9 15.48 -17.85 3.54
CA MET A 9 15.79 -17.33 4.87
C MET A 9 14.83 -17.86 5.96
N LEU A 10 13.52 -17.97 5.67
CA LEU A 10 12.53 -18.54 6.59
C LEU A 10 12.82 -20.02 6.88
N PHE A 11 13.15 -20.79 5.86
CA PHE A 11 13.49 -22.23 5.98
C PHE A 11 14.87 -22.47 6.62
N LYS A 12 15.73 -21.45 6.66
CA LYS A 12 17.01 -21.48 7.37
C LYS A 12 16.89 -21.21 8.87
N LEU A 13 15.83 -20.54 9.34
CA LEU A 13 15.65 -20.21 10.75
C LEU A 13 15.63 -21.48 11.63
N GLN A 14 16.37 -21.42 12.73
CA GLN A 14 16.55 -22.50 13.70
C GLN A 14 16.14 -22.06 15.10
N THR A 15 15.77 -23.02 15.91
CA THR A 15 15.33 -22.90 17.30
C THR A 15 16.04 -23.96 18.14
N GLY A 16 16.07 -23.75 19.47
CA GLY A 16 16.75 -24.69 20.37
C GLY A 16 18.28 -24.67 20.21
N THR A 17 18.85 -23.51 19.90
CA THR A 17 20.29 -23.29 19.80
C THR A 17 20.80 -22.34 20.89
N VAL A 18 22.05 -22.51 21.26
CA VAL A 18 22.81 -21.61 22.15
C VAL A 18 24.05 -21.11 21.43
N ARG A 19 24.45 -19.87 21.75
CA ARG A 19 25.69 -19.28 21.26
C ARG A 19 26.85 -19.68 22.15
N GLU A 20 27.87 -20.28 21.56
CA GLU A 20 29.13 -20.60 22.21
C GLU A 20 30.22 -19.64 21.71
N VAL A 21 30.94 -19.04 22.65
CA VAL A 21 32.14 -18.25 22.38
C VAL A 21 33.31 -18.97 23.02
N ASN A 22 34.27 -19.42 22.21
CA ASN A 22 35.43 -20.13 22.73
C ASN A 22 36.49 -19.16 23.29
N SER A 23 37.54 -19.70 23.90
CA SER A 23 38.65 -18.91 24.46
C SER A 23 39.45 -18.12 23.43
N THR A 24 39.35 -18.45 22.14
CA THR A 24 39.99 -17.71 21.03
C THR A 24 39.07 -16.65 20.42
N GLY A 25 37.86 -16.44 20.97
CA GLY A 25 36.88 -15.49 20.47
C GLY A 25 36.07 -15.97 19.26
N THR A 26 36.23 -17.22 18.83
CA THR A 26 35.40 -17.82 17.78
C THR A 26 33.99 -18.02 18.30
N VAL A 27 33.00 -17.53 17.54
CA VAL A 27 31.58 -17.63 17.86
C VAL A 27 30.95 -18.69 16.97
N ARG A 28 30.21 -19.63 17.56
CA ARG A 28 29.35 -20.57 16.83
C ARG A 28 28.04 -20.77 17.56
N ASP A 29 26.98 -21.03 16.82
CA ASP A 29 25.71 -21.47 17.40
C ASP A 29 25.66 -23.01 17.36
N ARG A 30 25.30 -23.62 18.50
CA ARG A 30 25.15 -25.09 18.63
C ARG A 30 23.79 -25.45 19.22
N PRO A 31 23.26 -26.65 19.00
CA PRO A 31 22.05 -27.12 19.68
C PRO A 31 22.19 -27.08 21.21
N CYS A 32 21.09 -26.77 21.90
CA CYS A 32 21.04 -26.71 23.37
C CYS A 32 21.44 -28.06 23.99
N GLU A 33 20.93 -29.16 23.42
CA GLU A 33 21.19 -30.53 23.87
C GLU A 33 22.37 -31.16 23.11
N ASN A 34 23.24 -31.84 23.84
CA ASN A 34 24.42 -32.49 23.26
C ASN A 34 23.99 -33.66 22.35
N GLY A 35 24.40 -33.62 21.09
CA GLY A 35 24.08 -34.65 20.09
C GLY A 35 22.74 -34.48 19.38
N ALA A 36 21.94 -33.46 19.74
CA ALA A 36 20.73 -33.11 19.02
C ALA A 36 21.04 -32.26 17.78
N ASN A 37 20.14 -32.25 16.80
CA ASN A 37 20.18 -31.31 15.67
C ASN A 37 19.32 -30.07 15.99
N ALA A 38 19.73 -28.91 15.50
CA ALA A 38 18.94 -27.69 15.62
C ALA A 38 17.58 -27.86 14.92
N THR A 39 16.49 -27.50 15.61
CA THR A 39 15.13 -27.66 15.08
C THR A 39 14.78 -26.48 14.19
N LYS A 40 14.21 -26.74 13.02
CA LYS A 40 13.78 -25.68 12.09
C LYS A 40 12.60 -24.90 12.67
N LEU A 41 12.56 -23.59 12.47
CA LEU A 41 11.43 -22.78 12.94
C LEU A 41 10.11 -23.26 12.34
N VAL A 42 10.12 -23.58 11.04
CA VAL A 42 8.96 -24.05 10.27
C VAL A 42 8.42 -25.42 10.68
N SER A 43 9.18 -26.21 11.48
CA SER A 43 8.66 -27.49 12.00
C SER A 43 7.83 -27.32 13.27
N HIS A 44 7.83 -26.14 13.89
CA HIS A 44 6.97 -25.86 15.03
C HIS A 44 5.55 -25.54 14.58
N ARG A 45 4.56 -26.11 15.28
CA ARG A 45 3.13 -25.77 15.08
C ARG A 45 2.87 -24.27 15.22
N TYR A 46 3.62 -23.59 16.09
CA TYR A 46 3.50 -22.15 16.37
C TYR A 46 4.87 -21.46 16.27
N GLY A 47 5.57 -21.63 15.15
CA GLY A 47 6.84 -20.93 14.89
C GLY A 47 6.62 -19.51 14.34
N LEU A 48 7.08 -18.47 15.04
CA LEU A 48 6.96 -17.08 14.59
C LEU A 48 8.30 -16.55 14.05
N ALA A 49 8.32 -16.20 12.78
CA ALA A 49 9.41 -15.48 12.14
C ALA A 49 9.21 -13.98 12.33
N LEU A 50 10.22 -13.30 12.88
CA LEU A 50 10.14 -11.88 13.24
C LEU A 50 11.17 -11.07 12.45
N SER A 51 10.78 -9.88 11.99
CA SER A 51 11.74 -8.86 11.55
C SER A 51 11.82 -7.75 12.60
N MET A 52 13.04 -7.32 12.92
CA MET A 52 13.27 -6.16 13.79
C MET A 52 13.56 -4.94 12.93
N ASN A 53 12.75 -3.91 13.12
CA ASN A 53 12.94 -2.62 12.47
C ASN A 53 13.33 -1.60 13.54
N LEU A 54 14.43 -0.91 13.30
CA LEU A 54 14.97 0.11 14.18
C LEU A 54 15.40 1.30 13.33
N ASN A 55 14.90 2.47 13.67
CA ASN A 55 15.24 3.73 13.02
C ASN A 55 15.39 4.81 14.07
N TRP A 56 16.26 5.80 13.83
CA TRP A 56 16.45 6.95 14.70
C TRP A 56 16.11 8.23 13.96
N PHE A 57 15.49 9.18 14.67
CA PHE A 57 15.26 10.53 14.18
C PHE A 57 15.48 11.56 15.29
N GLY A 58 15.82 12.78 14.91
CA GLY A 58 15.94 13.90 15.83
C GLY A 58 14.56 14.37 16.27
N LEU A 59 14.20 14.14 17.54
CA LEU A 59 12.90 14.59 18.07
C LEU A 59 12.92 16.06 18.50
N LEU A 60 14.08 16.57 18.91
CA LEU A 60 14.23 17.95 19.41
C LEU A 60 15.03 18.81 18.44
N SER A 61 14.54 20.01 18.17
CA SER A 61 15.25 21.02 17.38
C SER A 61 16.33 21.71 18.23
N GLY A 62 17.53 21.88 17.69
CA GLY A 62 18.62 22.63 18.33
C GLY A 62 19.34 21.92 19.49
N ARG A 63 19.06 20.64 19.73
CA ARG A 63 19.79 19.81 20.71
C ARG A 63 20.04 18.41 20.15
N PRO A 64 21.21 17.79 20.41
CA PRO A 64 21.45 16.41 20.00
C PRO A 64 20.59 15.46 20.84
N HIS A 65 19.42 15.12 20.32
CA HIS A 65 18.52 14.14 20.94
C HIS A 65 17.99 13.20 19.85
N SER A 66 18.47 11.96 19.89
CA SER A 66 18.11 10.90 18.97
C SER A 66 17.08 9.98 19.63
N THR A 67 15.90 9.88 19.04
CA THR A 67 14.82 8.99 19.49
C THR A 67 14.42 8.10 18.33
N GLY A 68 14.04 6.86 18.61
CA GLY A 68 13.75 5.90 17.56
C GLY A 68 12.74 4.84 17.98
N PRO A 69 11.78 4.47 17.12
CA PRO A 69 10.93 3.34 17.35
C PRO A 69 11.74 2.05 17.14
N ILE A 70 11.52 1.08 18.02
CA ILE A 70 11.86 -0.32 17.80
C ILE A 70 10.54 -1.06 17.68
N TYR A 71 10.34 -1.78 16.59
CA TYR A 71 9.19 -2.65 16.45
C TYR A 71 9.59 -3.98 15.82
N LEU A 72 8.87 -5.02 16.24
CA LEU A 72 8.95 -6.36 15.68
C LEU A 72 7.72 -6.59 14.81
N ALA A 73 7.91 -7.08 13.59
CA ALA A 73 6.82 -7.51 12.73
C ALA A 73 6.81 -9.03 12.63
N ILE A 74 5.62 -9.63 12.74
CA ILE A 74 5.40 -11.07 12.53
C ILE A 74 5.33 -11.31 11.03
N ASN A 75 6.34 -11.98 10.48
CA ASN A 75 6.50 -12.22 9.05
C ASN A 75 5.79 -13.51 8.58
N ASN A 76 5.06 -14.21 9.46
CA ASN A 76 4.25 -15.38 9.10
C ASN A 76 2.96 -15.03 8.34
N LEU A 77 2.75 -13.75 8.03
CA LEU A 77 1.65 -13.31 7.18
C LEU A 77 1.80 -13.97 5.79
N PRO A 78 0.68 -14.28 5.10
CA PRO A 78 0.74 -14.82 3.76
C PRO A 78 1.51 -13.86 2.84
N LEU A 79 2.71 -14.28 2.43
CA LEU A 79 3.51 -13.56 1.44
C LEU A 79 2.88 -13.82 0.07
N LEU A 80 2.63 -12.76 -0.70
CA LEU A 80 2.22 -12.89 -2.10
C LEU A 80 3.39 -13.53 -2.86
N PRO A 81 3.23 -14.72 -3.45
CA PRO A 81 4.32 -15.37 -4.17
C PRO A 81 4.72 -14.52 -5.39
N GLY A 82 6.00 -14.19 -5.50
CA GLY A 82 6.58 -13.54 -6.68
C GLY A 82 6.76 -14.52 -7.85
N PRO A 83 7.37 -14.09 -8.98
CA PRO A 83 7.99 -12.78 -9.23
C PRO A 83 7.01 -11.73 -9.79
N GLY A 84 5.82 -12.14 -10.24
CA GLY A 84 4.82 -11.26 -10.83
C GLY A 84 3.71 -10.90 -9.86
N GLU A 85 2.96 -9.85 -10.18
CA GLU A 85 1.75 -9.52 -9.45
C GLU A 85 0.69 -10.63 -9.67
N PRO A 86 0.04 -11.14 -8.60
CA PRO A 86 -0.94 -12.21 -8.74
C PRO A 86 -2.12 -11.78 -9.61
N ASN A 87 -2.66 -12.73 -10.36
CA ASN A 87 -3.96 -12.58 -11.00
C ASN A 87 -5.10 -12.64 -9.96
N GLN A 88 -6.33 -12.32 -10.38
CA GLN A 88 -7.48 -12.26 -9.48
C GLN A 88 -7.71 -13.57 -8.71
N GLN A 89 -7.63 -14.71 -9.39
CA GLN A 89 -7.84 -16.03 -8.77
C GLN A 89 -6.73 -16.36 -7.76
N GLN A 90 -5.47 -16.10 -8.11
CA GLN A 90 -4.33 -16.29 -7.20
C GLN A 90 -4.46 -15.41 -5.96
N LEU A 91 -4.82 -14.13 -6.13
CA LEU A 91 -5.02 -13.22 -5.02
C LEU A 91 -6.16 -13.70 -4.11
N ASN A 92 -7.27 -14.19 -4.68
CA ASN A 92 -8.35 -14.79 -3.90
C ASN A 92 -7.87 -15.97 -3.04
N HIS A 93 -7.03 -16.85 -3.59
CA HIS A 93 -6.46 -17.98 -2.83
C HIS A 93 -5.53 -17.52 -1.72
N VAL A 94 -4.73 -16.48 -1.95
CA VAL A 94 -3.81 -15.93 -0.93
C VAL A 94 -4.58 -15.27 0.21
N LEU A 95 -5.65 -14.54 -0.10
CA LEU A 95 -6.46 -13.83 0.89
C LEU A 95 -7.43 -14.76 1.65
N GLU A 96 -7.83 -15.89 1.07
CA GLU A 96 -8.86 -16.79 1.63
C GLU A 96 -8.67 -17.17 3.12
N PRO A 97 -7.47 -17.53 3.61
CA PRO A 97 -7.28 -17.83 5.03
C PRO A 97 -7.59 -16.63 5.93
N GLY A 98 -7.07 -15.45 5.57
CA GLY A 98 -7.31 -14.21 6.33
C GLY A 98 -8.78 -13.80 6.32
N ILE A 99 -9.49 -14.00 5.20
CA ILE A 99 -10.93 -13.73 5.14
C ILE A 99 -11.73 -14.68 6.03
N LYS A 100 -11.39 -15.97 6.09
CA LYS A 100 -12.06 -16.93 6.99
C LYS A 100 -11.84 -16.59 8.47
N GLU A 101 -10.64 -16.18 8.83
CA GLU A 101 -10.35 -15.69 10.19
C GLU A 101 -11.11 -14.41 10.49
N MET A 102 -11.19 -13.48 9.54
CA MET A 102 -11.93 -12.24 9.69
C MET A 102 -13.45 -12.46 9.80
N ILE A 103 -14.02 -13.43 9.08
CA ILE A 103 -15.42 -13.86 9.28
C ILE A 103 -15.61 -14.41 10.71
N SER A 104 -14.64 -15.16 11.23
CA SER A 104 -14.71 -15.67 12.61
C SER A 104 -14.64 -14.53 13.63
N LEU A 105 -13.71 -13.59 13.45
CA LEU A 105 -13.61 -12.36 14.25
C LEU A 105 -14.84 -11.46 14.14
N HIS A 106 -15.49 -11.39 12.98
CA HIS A 106 -16.72 -10.62 12.79
C HIS A 106 -17.88 -11.18 13.63
N ASN A 107 -17.92 -12.51 13.81
CA ASN A 107 -18.87 -13.18 14.71
C ASN A 107 -18.44 -13.18 16.18
N GLY A 108 -17.20 -12.74 16.42
CA GLY A 108 -16.51 -12.66 17.70
C GLY A 108 -15.89 -13.98 18.14
N ILE A 109 -14.67 -13.92 18.67
CA ILE A 109 -13.91 -15.06 19.19
C ILE A 109 -13.53 -14.85 20.66
N GLU A 110 -13.54 -15.93 21.45
CA GLU A 110 -13.06 -15.88 22.84
C GLU A 110 -11.55 -15.72 22.87
N MET A 111 -11.06 -14.66 23.51
CA MET A 111 -9.63 -14.37 23.67
C MET A 111 -9.31 -14.01 25.11
N ARG A 112 -8.13 -14.44 25.57
CA ARG A 112 -7.58 -13.98 26.85
C ARG A 112 -7.08 -12.54 26.67
N VAL A 113 -7.65 -11.62 27.44
CA VAL A 113 -7.26 -10.21 27.46
C VAL A 113 -6.40 -9.98 28.71
N HIS A 114 -5.31 -9.22 28.57
CA HIS A 114 -4.41 -8.94 29.70
C HIS A 114 -5.18 -8.28 30.86
N ASP A 115 -4.99 -8.79 32.07
CA ASP A 115 -5.69 -8.38 33.30
C ASP A 115 -7.23 -8.44 33.24
N GLN A 116 -7.81 -9.26 32.36
CA GLN A 116 -9.24 -9.48 32.30
C GLN A 116 -9.56 -10.97 32.13
N ASP A 117 -10.80 -11.34 32.47
CA ASP A 117 -11.33 -12.63 32.07
C ASP A 117 -11.36 -12.76 30.54
N SER A 118 -11.38 -14.00 30.05
CA SER A 118 -11.59 -14.24 28.62
C SER A 118 -12.84 -13.49 28.16
N ALA A 119 -12.68 -12.73 27.09
CA ALA A 119 -13.73 -11.92 26.53
C ALA A 119 -13.88 -12.21 25.05
N LYS A 120 -15.10 -12.02 24.55
CA LYS A 120 -15.39 -12.12 23.13
C LYS A 120 -14.89 -10.87 22.41
N VAL A 121 -13.90 -11.04 21.55
CA VAL A 121 -13.27 -9.98 20.75
C VAL A 121 -13.83 -10.00 19.34
N TYR A 122 -14.16 -8.82 18.82
CA TYR A 122 -14.75 -8.61 17.50
C TYR A 122 -13.83 -7.76 16.62
N ALA A 123 -13.83 -8.02 15.32
CA ALA A 123 -13.16 -7.15 14.35
C ALA A 123 -13.96 -7.06 13.06
N ASN A 124 -13.79 -5.94 12.34
CA ASN A 124 -14.34 -5.76 11.02
C ASN A 124 -13.37 -4.95 10.13
N PHE A 125 -13.50 -5.09 8.82
CA PHE A 125 -12.73 -4.28 7.87
C PHE A 125 -13.31 -2.86 7.79
N LEU A 126 -12.47 -1.87 8.08
CA LEU A 126 -12.84 -0.47 7.91
C LEU A 126 -12.87 -0.09 6.42
N CYS A 127 -11.75 -0.33 5.73
CA CYS A 127 -11.59 -0.07 4.31
C CYS A 127 -10.38 -0.81 3.73
N ASP A 128 -10.35 -0.96 2.41
CA ASP A 128 -9.14 -1.21 1.64
C ASP A 128 -8.47 0.14 1.31
N ASN A 129 -7.19 0.25 1.62
CA ASN A 129 -6.37 1.43 1.35
C ASN A 129 -5.03 1.00 0.76
N CYS A 130 -5.04 0.79 -0.55
CA CYS A 130 -3.84 0.49 -1.32
C CYS A 130 -3.85 1.29 -2.63
N ASN A 131 -2.75 1.23 -3.39
CA ASN A 131 -2.68 1.90 -4.68
C ASN A 131 -3.81 1.42 -5.60
N THR A 132 -4.20 2.24 -6.59
CA THR A 132 -5.37 1.95 -7.41
C THR A 132 -5.35 0.56 -8.04
N PRO A 133 -4.26 0.06 -8.67
CA PRO A 133 -4.23 -1.28 -9.25
C PRO A 133 -4.50 -2.40 -8.23
N ALA A 134 -3.86 -2.36 -7.06
CA ALA A 134 -4.09 -3.34 -6.00
C ALA A 134 -5.52 -3.28 -5.49
N ALA A 135 -6.06 -2.07 -5.32
CA ALA A 135 -7.42 -1.85 -4.81
C ALA A 135 -8.48 -2.44 -5.74
N ARG A 136 -8.27 -2.30 -7.07
CA ARG A 136 -9.15 -2.92 -8.07
C ARG A 136 -9.19 -4.44 -7.88
N LYS A 137 -8.04 -5.09 -7.69
CA LYS A 137 -7.95 -6.55 -7.54
C LYS A 137 -8.50 -7.05 -6.20
N VAL A 138 -8.17 -6.40 -5.09
CA VAL A 138 -8.71 -6.75 -3.77
C VAL A 138 -10.23 -6.67 -3.78
N SER A 139 -10.79 -5.63 -4.40
CA SER A 139 -12.23 -5.43 -4.49
C SER A 139 -12.91 -6.28 -5.58
N GLY A 140 -12.15 -6.89 -6.50
CA GLY A 140 -12.68 -7.59 -7.66
C GLY A 140 -13.42 -6.65 -8.63
N THR A 141 -12.84 -5.48 -8.90
CA THR A 141 -13.41 -4.44 -9.77
C THR A 141 -12.55 -4.21 -11.00
N ALA A 142 -13.15 -3.70 -12.07
CA ALA A 142 -12.47 -3.41 -13.33
C ALA A 142 -11.28 -2.45 -13.14
N GLY A 143 -10.26 -2.59 -13.99
CA GLY A 143 -9.07 -1.75 -13.97
C GLY A 143 -9.38 -0.27 -14.26
N HIS A 144 -8.50 0.63 -13.83
CA HIS A 144 -8.62 2.07 -14.08
C HIS A 144 -8.52 2.46 -15.57
N ASN A 145 -8.09 1.53 -16.43
CA ASN A 145 -8.01 1.66 -17.88
C ASN A 145 -9.11 0.90 -18.63
N HIS A 146 -10.14 0.39 -17.93
CA HIS A 146 -11.24 -0.34 -18.56
C HIS A 146 -12.15 0.61 -19.35
N ASP A 147 -12.60 0.19 -20.54
CA ASP A 147 -13.36 1.05 -21.44
C ASP A 147 -14.69 1.56 -20.82
N PHE A 148 -15.42 0.67 -20.14
CA PHE A 148 -16.76 0.97 -19.62
C PHE A 148 -16.83 1.22 -18.11
N HIS A 149 -15.76 0.88 -17.38
CA HIS A 149 -15.76 0.89 -15.91
C HIS A 149 -14.41 1.38 -15.33
N PRO A 150 -13.82 2.48 -15.85
CA PRO A 150 -12.54 2.99 -15.35
C PRO A 150 -12.65 3.59 -13.94
N CYS A 151 -13.84 4.07 -13.54
CA CYS A 151 -14.11 4.59 -12.21
C CYS A 151 -14.80 3.54 -11.33
N LEU A 152 -14.40 3.49 -10.07
CA LEU A 152 -15.04 2.68 -9.03
C LEU A 152 -16.30 3.33 -8.46
N TYR A 153 -16.28 4.65 -8.40
CA TYR A 153 -17.23 5.41 -7.59
C TYR A 153 -18.46 5.81 -8.38
N CYS A 154 -18.35 5.99 -9.69
CA CYS A 154 -19.46 6.41 -10.56
C CYS A 154 -19.43 5.71 -11.92
N ASP A 155 -20.53 5.83 -12.66
CA ASP A 155 -20.68 5.28 -14.00
C ASP A 155 -20.23 6.31 -15.05
N ILE A 156 -18.93 6.32 -15.32
CA ILE A 156 -18.31 6.99 -16.48
C ILE A 156 -17.65 5.95 -17.38
N ASP A 157 -17.48 6.27 -18.66
CA ASP A 157 -16.63 5.50 -19.57
C ASP A 157 -15.23 6.13 -19.73
N ILE A 158 -14.32 5.43 -20.41
CA ILE A 158 -12.95 5.92 -20.64
C ILE A 158 -12.92 7.18 -21.52
N LEU A 159 -13.95 7.41 -22.34
CA LEU A 159 -14.06 8.58 -23.22
C LEU A 159 -14.48 9.83 -22.44
N ASP A 160 -15.26 9.65 -21.38
CA ASP A 160 -15.70 10.73 -20.49
C ASP A 160 -14.55 11.36 -19.71
N ILE A 161 -13.47 10.63 -19.47
CA ILE A 161 -12.26 11.17 -18.81
C ILE A 161 -11.67 12.35 -19.61
N ASN A 162 -11.86 12.37 -20.93
CA ASN A 162 -11.39 13.48 -21.78
C ASN A 162 -12.40 14.64 -21.87
N LYS A 163 -13.50 14.61 -21.11
CA LYS A 163 -14.57 15.61 -21.14
C LYS A 163 -14.75 16.19 -19.74
N SER A 164 -15.17 17.46 -19.67
CA SER A 164 -15.54 18.09 -18.39
C SER A 164 -16.65 17.32 -17.65
N SER A 165 -17.56 16.68 -18.40
CA SER A 165 -18.63 15.85 -17.83
C SER A 165 -18.13 14.62 -17.08
N GLY A 166 -16.91 14.13 -17.32
CA GLY A 166 -16.30 13.03 -16.57
C GLY A 166 -15.89 13.42 -15.15
N TYR A 167 -15.80 14.72 -14.85
CA TYR A 167 -15.39 15.27 -13.56
C TYR A 167 -16.56 15.92 -12.80
N ASP A 168 -17.79 15.55 -13.14
CA ASP A 168 -19.00 15.99 -12.45
C ASP A 168 -19.22 15.19 -11.16
N ASN A 169 -19.03 15.85 -10.01
CA ASN A 169 -19.18 15.25 -8.69
C ASN A 169 -20.65 15.03 -8.27
N SER A 170 -21.63 15.48 -9.08
CA SER A 170 -23.05 15.26 -8.81
C SER A 170 -23.58 13.91 -9.29
N ARG A 171 -22.73 13.12 -9.97
CA ARG A 171 -23.09 11.79 -10.48
C ARG A 171 -23.47 10.84 -9.35
N GLU A 172 -24.41 9.96 -9.67
CA GLU A 172 -24.80 8.89 -8.76
C GLU A 172 -23.62 7.95 -8.50
N ALA A 173 -23.47 7.59 -7.22
CA ALA A 173 -22.48 6.61 -6.81
C ALA A 173 -22.88 5.21 -7.29
N LYS A 174 -21.91 4.35 -7.57
CA LYS A 174 -22.17 2.94 -7.88
C LYS A 174 -22.88 2.25 -6.70
N ASP A 175 -23.88 1.44 -7.03
CA ASP A 175 -24.59 0.61 -6.06
C ASP A 175 -23.74 -0.62 -5.70
N ASP A 176 -23.18 -0.62 -4.50
CA ASP A 176 -22.39 -1.72 -3.95
C ASP A 176 -23.13 -3.07 -3.94
N TYR A 177 -24.44 -3.09 -3.65
CA TYR A 177 -25.20 -4.34 -3.60
C TYR A 177 -25.47 -4.89 -5.00
N LYS A 178 -25.64 -4.00 -5.99
CA LYS A 178 -25.66 -4.41 -7.40
C LYS A 178 -24.30 -4.97 -7.84
N MET A 179 -23.20 -4.33 -7.44
CA MET A 179 -21.85 -4.83 -7.68
C MET A 179 -21.64 -6.22 -7.05
N LEU A 180 -22.00 -6.39 -5.78
CA LEU A 180 -21.92 -7.67 -5.07
C LEU A 180 -22.75 -8.76 -5.78
N LYS A 181 -23.99 -8.46 -6.17
CA LYS A 181 -24.86 -9.39 -6.92
C LYS A 181 -24.13 -9.94 -8.17
N HIS A 182 -23.54 -9.06 -8.97
CA HIS A 182 -22.83 -9.47 -10.19
C HIS A 182 -21.51 -10.19 -9.88
N ALA A 183 -20.79 -9.78 -8.83
CA ALA A 183 -19.59 -10.48 -8.40
C ALA A 183 -19.89 -11.92 -7.94
N PHE A 184 -21.01 -12.16 -7.24
CA PHE A 184 -21.47 -13.50 -6.89
C PHE A 184 -21.88 -14.32 -8.12
N PHE A 185 -22.46 -13.70 -9.16
CA PHE A 185 -22.71 -14.37 -10.44
C PHE A 185 -21.43 -14.73 -11.19
N ALA A 186 -20.33 -13.99 -10.98
CA ALA A 186 -19.02 -14.32 -11.53
C ALA A 186 -18.31 -15.46 -10.77
N LYS A 187 -18.83 -15.91 -9.63
CA LYS A 187 -18.18 -16.94 -8.80
C LYS A 187 -18.23 -18.32 -9.46
N GLY A 188 -17.07 -18.87 -9.80
CA GLY A 188 -16.93 -20.26 -10.25
C GLY A 188 -17.51 -20.52 -11.65
N VAL A 189 -17.82 -19.47 -12.42
CA VAL A 189 -18.20 -19.60 -13.83
C VAL A 189 -16.95 -19.74 -14.70
N ASN A 190 -17.12 -20.11 -15.97
CA ASN A 190 -15.99 -20.18 -16.89
C ASN A 190 -15.47 -18.76 -17.26
N VAL A 191 -14.22 -18.71 -17.69
CA VAL A 191 -13.49 -17.46 -18.02
C VAL A 191 -14.25 -16.57 -19.01
N ARG A 192 -14.97 -17.16 -19.98
CA ARG A 192 -15.73 -16.36 -20.97
C ARG A 192 -16.90 -15.63 -20.33
N HIS A 193 -17.63 -16.27 -19.42
CA HIS A 193 -18.72 -15.64 -18.69
C HIS A 193 -18.21 -14.63 -17.66
N GLU A 194 -17.13 -14.96 -16.94
CA GLU A 194 -16.51 -14.03 -16.00
C GLU A 194 -16.07 -12.73 -16.70
N SER A 195 -15.39 -12.84 -17.86
CA SER A 195 -15.01 -11.69 -18.67
C SER A 195 -16.20 -10.88 -19.18
N ALA A 196 -17.33 -11.53 -19.51
CA ALA A 196 -18.54 -10.83 -19.90
C ALA A 196 -19.15 -10.05 -18.72
N ILE A 197 -19.19 -10.64 -17.52
CA ILE A 197 -19.66 -9.97 -16.31
C ILE A 197 -18.76 -8.78 -15.97
N LEU A 198 -17.44 -8.94 -16.05
CA LEU A 198 -16.49 -7.84 -15.82
C LEU A 198 -16.69 -6.71 -16.83
N ARG A 199 -16.87 -7.03 -18.11
CA ARG A 199 -17.12 -6.03 -19.16
C ARG A 199 -18.43 -5.28 -18.92
N ASP A 200 -19.51 -6.00 -18.63
CA ASP A 200 -20.87 -5.45 -18.58
C ASP A 200 -21.18 -4.76 -17.23
N HIS A 201 -20.57 -5.23 -16.15
CA HIS A 201 -20.88 -4.80 -14.78
C HIS A 201 -19.68 -4.26 -13.99
N GLY A 202 -18.47 -4.32 -14.55
CA GLY A 202 -17.27 -3.74 -13.93
C GLY A 202 -16.75 -4.51 -12.73
N VAL A 203 -17.19 -5.76 -12.52
CA VAL A 203 -16.85 -6.59 -11.36
C VAL A 203 -16.56 -8.03 -11.73
N CYS A 204 -15.69 -8.67 -10.95
CA CYS A 204 -15.41 -10.11 -10.96
C CYS A 204 -15.48 -10.66 -9.52
N TRP A 205 -15.25 -11.97 -9.35
CA TRP A 205 -15.28 -12.57 -8.02
C TRP A 205 -14.05 -12.15 -7.19
N SER A 206 -14.31 -11.51 -6.05
CA SER A 206 -13.32 -11.33 -4.98
C SER A 206 -13.74 -12.12 -3.74
N ILE A 207 -12.77 -12.74 -3.08
CA ILE A 207 -12.98 -13.42 -1.81
C ILE A 207 -13.44 -12.47 -0.69
N MET A 208 -13.13 -11.17 -0.80
CA MET A 208 -13.62 -10.12 0.11
C MET A 208 -15.14 -10.09 0.18
N ASN A 209 -15.83 -10.44 -0.91
CA ASN A 209 -17.29 -10.40 -1.02
C ASN A 209 -18.00 -11.43 -0.11
N LEU A 210 -17.26 -12.34 0.54
CA LEU A 210 -17.79 -13.22 1.58
C LEU A 210 -17.97 -12.51 2.93
N LEU A 211 -17.30 -11.38 3.16
CA LEU A 211 -17.40 -10.64 4.41
C LEU A 211 -18.72 -9.89 4.47
N ALA A 212 -19.53 -10.18 5.48
CA ALA A 212 -20.73 -9.43 5.75
C ALA A 212 -20.39 -7.96 6.05
N GLY A 213 -21.07 -7.05 5.36
CA GLY A 213 -20.86 -5.60 5.48
C GLY A 213 -19.73 -5.04 4.61
N TRP A 214 -18.97 -5.86 3.87
CA TRP A 214 -18.01 -5.38 2.88
C TRP A 214 -18.72 -4.76 1.67
N LEU A 215 -18.37 -3.53 1.33
CA LEU A 215 -18.90 -2.77 0.20
C LEU A 215 -17.77 -2.42 -0.80
N PRO A 216 -17.69 -3.09 -1.98
CA PRO A 216 -16.54 -3.01 -2.89
C PRO A 216 -16.16 -1.62 -3.43
N SER A 217 -17.12 -0.71 -3.54
CA SER A 217 -16.92 0.69 -3.94
C SER A 217 -16.77 1.58 -2.71
N SER A 218 -17.73 1.55 -1.80
CA SER A 218 -17.77 2.47 -0.64
C SER A 218 -16.64 2.26 0.36
N GLN A 219 -16.11 1.04 0.49
CA GLN A 219 -15.02 0.72 1.42
C GLN A 219 -13.66 0.58 0.73
N THR A 220 -13.54 0.97 -0.53
CA THR A 220 -12.27 0.98 -1.26
C THR A 220 -11.80 2.40 -1.48
N VAL A 221 -10.93 2.85 -0.57
CA VAL A 221 -10.50 4.24 -0.46
C VAL A 221 -9.48 4.55 -1.54
N LEU A 222 -9.57 5.76 -2.09
CA LEU A 222 -8.54 6.27 -2.99
C LEU A 222 -7.27 6.57 -2.20
N ASP A 223 -6.20 5.85 -2.49
CA ASP A 223 -4.91 6.15 -1.90
C ASP A 223 -4.35 7.49 -2.41
N PHE A 224 -4.38 8.50 -1.54
CA PHE A 224 -3.88 9.84 -1.81
C PHE A 224 -2.39 9.86 -2.14
N MET A 225 -1.60 8.96 -1.56
CA MET A 225 -0.16 8.99 -1.77
C MET A 225 0.19 8.70 -3.23
N HIS A 226 -0.30 7.58 -3.78
CA HIS A 226 -0.01 7.21 -5.16
C HIS A 226 -0.89 7.97 -6.16
N ALA A 227 -2.19 8.14 -5.92
CA ALA A 227 -3.08 8.76 -6.90
C ALA A 227 -2.92 10.29 -6.96
N VAL A 228 -2.86 10.96 -5.82
CA VAL A 228 -2.84 12.43 -5.77
C VAL A 228 -1.39 12.94 -5.81
N PHE A 229 -0.55 12.58 -4.84
CA PHE A 229 0.78 13.18 -4.72
C PHE A 229 1.74 12.70 -5.81
N LEU A 230 1.87 11.37 -5.99
CA LEU A 230 2.75 10.79 -7.01
C LEU A 230 2.13 10.73 -8.40
N GLY A 231 0.80 10.89 -8.50
CA GLY A 231 0.07 10.91 -9.77
C GLY A 231 -0.20 12.34 -10.21
N ILE A 232 -1.33 12.91 -9.78
CA ILE A 232 -1.85 14.20 -10.27
C ILE A 232 -0.86 15.35 -10.05
N ILE A 233 -0.33 15.50 -8.83
CA ILE A 233 0.54 16.64 -8.50
C ILE A 233 1.88 16.50 -9.22
N ALA A 234 2.47 15.31 -9.22
CA ALA A 234 3.70 15.05 -9.97
C ALA A 234 3.50 15.34 -11.46
N HIS A 235 2.39 14.90 -12.07
CA HIS A 235 2.07 15.16 -13.47
C HIS A 235 1.93 16.66 -13.80
N LEU A 236 1.20 17.42 -12.95
CA LEU A 236 1.06 18.87 -13.13
C LEU A 236 2.42 19.56 -13.19
N PHE A 237 3.32 19.29 -12.24
CA PHE A 237 4.61 19.98 -12.21
C PHE A 237 5.56 19.44 -13.28
N LEU A 238 5.74 18.12 -13.36
CA LEU A 238 6.73 17.51 -14.26
C LEU A 238 6.35 17.65 -15.73
N ASP A 239 5.13 17.23 -16.08
CA ASP A 239 4.73 17.16 -17.47
C ASP A 239 4.16 18.50 -17.95
N VAL A 240 3.18 19.06 -17.23
CA VAL A 240 2.47 20.27 -17.70
C VAL A 240 3.34 21.51 -17.54
N LEU A 241 3.86 21.78 -16.34
CA LEU A 241 4.58 23.04 -16.10
C LEU A 241 6.00 23.02 -16.68
N PHE A 242 6.78 21.96 -16.42
CA PHE A 242 8.17 21.91 -16.84
C PHE A 242 8.38 21.34 -18.25
N LYS A 243 7.92 20.12 -18.52
CA LYS A 243 8.20 19.43 -19.80
C LYS A 243 7.49 20.05 -20.99
N TRP A 244 6.29 20.61 -20.81
CA TRP A 244 5.58 21.36 -21.87
C TRP A 244 5.96 22.84 -21.94
N TYR A 245 7.06 23.23 -21.28
CA TYR A 245 7.68 24.56 -21.38
C TYR A 245 6.82 25.75 -20.92
N MET A 246 5.80 25.54 -20.08
CA MET A 246 5.12 26.66 -19.42
C MET A 246 6.09 27.42 -18.50
N PHE A 247 6.98 26.70 -17.82
CA PHE A 247 8.16 27.25 -17.14
C PHE A 247 9.41 26.98 -17.95
N SER A 248 9.58 27.74 -19.03
CA SER A 248 10.78 27.65 -19.87
C SER A 248 12.04 28.07 -19.09
N GLY A 249 13.18 27.47 -19.45
CA GLY A 249 14.49 27.90 -18.99
C GLY A 249 15.09 29.02 -19.83
N THR A 250 14.33 29.58 -20.78
CA THR A 250 14.80 30.63 -21.68
C THR A 250 14.94 31.93 -20.88
N GLY A 251 16.10 32.58 -20.97
CA GLY A 251 16.41 33.80 -20.21
C GLY A 251 17.30 33.59 -18.97
N GLY A 252 17.78 32.36 -18.74
CA GLY A 252 18.73 32.07 -17.66
C GLY A 252 18.15 32.43 -16.29
N ASP A 253 18.83 33.30 -15.55
CA ASP A 253 18.45 33.72 -14.20
C ASP A 253 17.09 34.43 -14.15
N GLU A 254 16.64 35.03 -15.26
CA GLU A 254 15.35 35.72 -15.36
C GLU A 254 14.23 34.83 -15.90
N SER A 255 14.54 33.55 -16.18
CA SER A 255 13.58 32.61 -16.76
C SER A 255 12.41 32.32 -15.81
N PRO A 256 11.21 32.01 -16.34
CA PRO A 256 10.08 31.56 -15.53
C PRO A 256 10.43 30.37 -14.62
N LYS A 257 11.28 29.47 -15.13
CA LYS A 257 11.81 28.33 -14.36
C LYS A 257 12.62 28.75 -13.14
N GLN A 258 13.55 29.70 -13.30
CA GLN A 258 14.37 30.19 -12.19
C GLN A 258 13.51 30.95 -11.17
N LYS A 259 12.58 31.80 -11.64
CA LYS A 259 11.65 32.53 -10.77
C LYS A 259 10.77 31.60 -9.93
N PHE A 260 10.29 30.51 -10.52
CA PHE A 260 9.55 29.50 -9.79
C PHE A 260 10.42 28.85 -8.69
N GLU A 261 11.64 28.45 -9.04
CA GLU A 261 12.59 27.85 -8.10
C GLU A 261 12.92 28.79 -6.94
N ASP A 262 13.24 30.05 -7.23
CA ASP A 262 13.54 31.07 -6.24
C ASP A 262 12.35 31.30 -5.30
N THR A 263 11.13 31.32 -5.85
CA THR A 263 9.91 31.48 -5.07
C THR A 263 9.71 30.31 -4.12
N VAL A 264 9.82 29.06 -4.61
CA VAL A 264 9.70 27.86 -3.76
C VAL A 264 10.77 27.84 -2.67
N ASN A 265 12.02 28.17 -3.02
CA ASN A 265 13.14 28.21 -2.09
C ASN A 265 13.03 29.35 -1.06
N SER A 266 12.30 30.44 -1.37
CA SER A 266 12.02 31.54 -0.44
C SER A 266 11.01 31.19 0.65
N VAL A 267 10.21 30.13 0.46
CA VAL A 267 9.19 29.72 1.43
C VAL A 267 9.84 29.29 2.74
N ARG A 268 9.45 29.95 3.83
CA ARG A 268 9.87 29.59 5.19
C ARG A 268 8.96 28.52 5.76
N TRP A 269 9.49 27.31 5.89
CA TRP A 269 8.76 26.18 6.45
C TRP A 269 8.94 26.10 7.97
N PRO A 270 7.90 25.67 8.72
CA PRO A 270 8.05 25.31 10.12
C PRO A 270 9.11 24.21 10.31
N SER A 271 9.83 24.24 11.44
CA SER A 271 10.96 23.35 11.70
C SER A 271 10.62 21.85 11.75
N HIS A 272 9.34 21.49 11.96
CA HIS A 272 8.87 20.11 11.94
C HIS A 272 8.63 19.56 10.52
N VAL A 273 8.76 20.40 9.49
CA VAL A 273 8.67 19.98 8.08
C VAL A 273 10.07 19.66 7.56
N THR A 274 10.37 18.37 7.41
CA THR A 274 11.72 17.89 7.11
C THR A 274 12.00 17.69 5.62
N ARG A 275 11.02 17.18 4.86
CA ARG A 275 11.12 16.93 3.41
C ARG A 275 10.53 18.10 2.63
N LEU A 276 11.41 18.94 2.09
CA LEU A 276 11.05 20.18 1.40
C LEU A 276 11.19 20.02 -0.12
N PRO A 277 10.30 20.62 -0.91
CA PRO A 277 10.37 20.56 -2.37
C PRO A 277 11.42 21.54 -2.90
N LYS A 278 12.69 21.26 -2.63
CA LYS A 278 13.82 22.15 -3.00
C LYS A 278 14.38 21.81 -4.38
N ASN A 279 14.99 22.81 -5.00
CA ASN A 279 15.77 22.69 -6.23
C ASN A 279 14.98 22.12 -7.43
N LEU A 280 13.71 22.53 -7.56
CA LEU A 280 12.81 22.01 -8.58
C LEU A 280 13.19 22.43 -10.01
N GLY A 281 13.93 23.51 -10.22
CA GLY A 281 14.42 23.87 -11.55
C GLY A 281 15.66 23.04 -11.93
N GLU A 282 16.61 22.83 -11.04
CA GLU A 282 17.77 21.97 -11.31
C GLU A 282 17.42 20.47 -11.36
N ASN A 283 16.58 20.01 -10.42
CA ASN A 283 16.14 18.63 -10.29
C ASN A 283 14.62 18.57 -10.16
N GLN A 284 13.97 18.48 -11.31
CA GLN A 284 12.51 18.43 -11.41
C GLN A 284 11.91 17.17 -10.75
N PHE A 285 12.71 16.12 -10.53
CA PHE A 285 12.24 14.89 -9.92
C PHE A 285 12.19 14.98 -8.39
N LEU A 286 11.05 15.40 -7.84
CA LEU A 286 10.74 15.06 -6.44
C LEU A 286 10.52 13.55 -6.33
N LYS A 287 11.24 12.92 -5.42
CA LYS A 287 11.32 11.45 -5.33
C LYS A 287 10.28 10.87 -4.39
N LYS A 288 9.67 11.69 -3.52
CA LYS A 288 8.80 11.22 -2.44
C LYS A 288 7.49 12.00 -2.37
N ALA A 289 6.41 11.29 -2.01
CA ALA A 289 5.07 11.85 -1.91
C ALA A 289 4.98 13.03 -0.93
N ASP A 290 5.78 13.03 0.13
CA ASP A 290 5.84 14.16 1.08
C ASP A 290 6.25 15.46 0.42
N GLU A 291 7.22 15.44 -0.51
CA GLU A 291 7.72 16.63 -1.18
C GLU A 291 6.62 17.21 -2.09
N TRP A 292 5.94 16.35 -2.84
CA TRP A 292 4.77 16.73 -3.65
C TRP A 292 3.63 17.30 -2.81
N ARG A 293 3.34 16.70 -1.65
CA ARG A 293 2.34 17.21 -0.71
C ARG A 293 2.68 18.62 -0.21
N ARG A 294 3.95 18.90 0.07
CA ARG A 294 4.38 20.25 0.48
C ARG A 294 4.26 21.23 -0.66
N LEU A 295 4.68 20.85 -1.85
CA LEU A 295 4.55 21.70 -3.03
C LEU A 295 3.07 22.07 -3.27
N LEU A 296 2.16 21.09 -3.21
CA LEU A 296 0.71 21.32 -3.30
C LEU A 296 0.20 22.36 -2.30
N THR A 297 0.75 22.39 -1.08
CA THR A 297 0.29 23.32 -0.02
C THR A 297 0.56 24.79 -0.37
N ILE A 298 1.60 25.05 -1.16
CA ILE A 298 1.98 26.41 -1.58
C ILE A 298 1.58 26.73 -3.02
N THR A 299 1.19 25.73 -3.82
CA THR A 299 0.77 25.89 -5.21
C THR A 299 -0.23 27.04 -5.45
N PRO A 300 -1.29 27.24 -4.64
CA PRO A 300 -2.24 28.34 -4.87
C PRO A 300 -1.65 29.75 -4.77
N VAL A 301 -0.45 29.89 -4.19
CA VAL A 301 0.30 31.15 -4.12
C VAL A 301 1.37 31.22 -5.21
N LEU A 302 1.78 30.07 -5.75
CA LEU A 302 2.81 29.96 -6.79
C LEU A 302 2.27 30.07 -8.22
N LEU A 303 1.04 29.60 -8.47
CA LEU A 303 0.36 29.58 -9.77
C LEU A 303 -0.84 30.54 -9.76
#